data_AF-A0A0A9WDF7-F1
#
_entry.id   AF-A0A0A9WDF7-F1
#
_cell.length_a   1.000
_cell.length_b   1.000
_cell.length_c   1.000
_cell.angle_alpha   90.00
_cell.angle_beta   90.00
_cell.angle_gamma   90.00
#
_symmetry.space_group_name_H-M   'P 1'
#
loop_
_entity.id
_entity.type
_entity.pdbx_description
1 polymer ?
#
loop_
_entity_poly.entity_id
_entity_poly.type
_entity_poly.pdbx_seq_one_letter_code
_entity_poly.pdbx_strand_id
1 'polypeptide(L)'
;MGAENSKRKSSPKAAFKKKVCSFLNLSSPPRDISSQTIERAWKEKLDSDLFIQLQRVIFKSQNSITFESFSEFYYKLVEGTVDDKASVIFSIICSKGQENADLQTLRSYVKNVLNTLINLHRGNKEFSKWNDIGRLPEFYSCEDLATYITKDLPESFSQNKLENWYNSNGIFKNVSDYVYHSAFSVYEDHRTFIPLPVS
;
A
#
# COMPACT_ATOMS: atom_id res chain seq x y z
N MET A 1 -30.06 8.04 34.52
CA MET A 1 -29.85 7.30 33.26
C MET A 1 -28.97 8.14 32.38
N GLY A 2 -27.81 7.63 31.99
CA GLY A 2 -26.82 8.39 31.21
C GLY A 2 -25.48 7.66 31.22
N ALA A 3 -25.46 6.47 30.61
CA ALA A 3 -24.22 5.75 30.40
C ALA A 3 -23.70 6.09 29.00
N GLU A 4 -22.47 6.57 28.99
CA GLU A 4 -21.72 7.10 27.87
C GLU A 4 -21.66 6.12 26.70
N ASN A 5 -21.89 6.67 25.51
CA ASN A 5 -21.74 5.98 24.24
C ASN A 5 -20.24 5.90 23.90
N SER A 6 -19.51 5.07 24.63
CA SER A 6 -18.10 4.77 24.35
C SER A 6 -18.05 3.84 23.14
N LYS A 7 -17.94 4.42 21.94
CA LYS A 7 -17.57 3.71 20.71
C LYS A 7 -16.22 3.02 20.95
N ARG A 8 -16.26 1.77 21.40
CA ARG A 8 -15.10 0.88 21.43
C ARG A 8 -14.56 0.78 20.01
N LYS A 9 -13.50 1.53 19.71
CA LYS A 9 -12.58 1.22 18.61
C LYS A 9 -12.09 -0.20 18.88
N SER A 10 -12.65 -1.19 18.19
CA SER A 10 -12.27 -2.58 18.36
C SER A 10 -10.79 -2.70 18.02
N SER A 11 -9.98 -2.99 19.03
CA SER A 11 -8.55 -3.24 18.83
C SER A 11 -8.35 -4.41 17.85
N PRO A 12 -7.26 -4.42 17.07
CA PRO A 12 -6.98 -5.48 16.11
C PRO A 12 -6.98 -6.84 16.83
N LYS A 13 -8.00 -7.65 16.58
CA LYS A 13 -8.27 -8.93 17.24
C LYS A 13 -7.04 -9.83 17.09
N ALA A 14 -6.61 -10.52 18.15
CA ALA A 14 -5.32 -11.20 18.31
C ALA A 14 -4.69 -11.92 17.08
N ALA A 15 -5.49 -12.43 16.14
CA ALA A 15 -5.04 -12.98 14.86
C ALA A 15 -4.15 -12.00 14.07
N PHE A 16 -4.47 -10.70 14.13
CA PHE A 16 -3.75 -9.67 13.41
C PHE A 16 -2.34 -9.43 13.98
N LYS A 17 -2.22 -9.44 15.32
CA LYS A 17 -0.92 -9.35 15.99
C LYS A 17 0.00 -10.49 15.56
N LYS A 18 -0.54 -11.71 15.42
CA LYS A 18 0.23 -12.86 14.93
C LYS A 18 0.72 -12.68 13.50
N LYS A 19 -0.13 -12.17 12.59
CA LYS A 19 0.28 -11.87 11.20
C LYS A 19 1.40 -10.84 11.14
N VAL A 20 1.30 -9.75 11.91
CA VAL A 20 2.33 -8.72 11.99
C VAL A 20 3.65 -9.28 12.54
N CYS A 21 3.60 -10.07 13.61
CA CYS A 21 4.79 -10.74 14.14
C CYS A 21 5.43 -11.68 13.12
N SER A 22 4.63 -12.47 12.40
CA SER A 22 5.11 -13.36 11.33
C SER A 22 5.81 -12.58 10.22
N PHE A 23 5.19 -11.49 9.75
CA PHE A 23 5.76 -10.61 8.73
C PHE A 23 7.09 -9.99 9.16
N LEU A 24 7.19 -9.53 10.41
CA LEU A 24 8.41 -8.92 10.96
C LEU A 24 9.44 -9.93 11.47
N ASN A 25 9.17 -11.24 11.35
CA ASN A 25 9.98 -12.32 11.91
C ASN A 25 10.24 -12.15 13.43
N LEU A 26 9.17 -11.88 14.19
CA LEU A 26 9.19 -11.68 15.64
C LEU A 26 8.48 -12.84 16.36
N SER A 27 9.02 -13.30 17.48
CA SER A 27 8.43 -14.37 18.29
C SER A 27 7.17 -13.94 19.06
N SER A 28 7.07 -12.64 19.40
CA SER A 28 5.94 -12.05 20.11
C SER A 28 5.84 -10.55 19.83
N PRO A 29 4.69 -9.90 20.10
CA PRO A 29 4.52 -8.45 19.90
C PRO A 29 5.46 -7.64 20.81
N PRO A 30 6.43 -6.87 20.28
CA PRO A 30 7.21 -5.94 21.08
C PRO A 30 6.37 -4.72 21.48
N ARG A 31 6.90 -3.87 22.37
CA ARG A 31 6.33 -2.55 22.63
C ARG A 31 6.50 -1.63 21.41
N ASP A 32 7.73 -1.58 20.89
CA ASP A 32 8.13 -0.70 19.80
C ASP A 32 8.83 -1.49 18.70
N ILE A 33 8.66 -1.05 17.45
CA ILE A 33 9.28 -1.58 16.24
C ILE A 33 10.22 -0.50 15.70
N SER A 34 11.47 -0.86 15.43
CA SER A 34 12.45 0.06 14.84
C SER A 34 12.32 0.15 13.31
N SER A 35 12.79 1.27 12.74
CA SER A 35 12.89 1.44 11.28
C SER A 35 13.69 0.34 10.59
N GLN A 36 14.76 -0.14 11.24
CA GLN A 36 15.60 -1.23 10.73
C GLN A 36 14.84 -2.56 10.65
N THR A 37 13.96 -2.85 11.61
CA THR A 37 13.14 -4.07 11.58
C THR A 37 12.21 -4.06 10.36
N ILE A 38 11.58 -2.92 10.07
CA ILE A 38 10.71 -2.77 8.90
C ILE A 38 11.51 -2.76 7.59
N GLU A 39 12.68 -2.13 7.57
CA GLU A 39 13.58 -2.13 6.41
C GLU A 39 13.93 -3.57 6.00
N ARG A 40 14.36 -4.41 6.94
CA ARG A 40 14.70 -5.82 6.64
C ARG A 40 13.54 -6.59 6.02
N ALA A 41 12.30 -6.28 6.41
CA ALA A 41 11.13 -6.98 5.90
C ALA A 41 10.70 -6.52 4.48
N TRP A 42 11.08 -5.32 4.05
CA TRP A 42 10.60 -4.70 2.80
C TRP A 42 11.66 -4.39 1.75
N LYS A 43 12.93 -4.25 2.12
CA LYS A 43 14.00 -3.72 1.25
C LYS A 43 14.15 -4.46 -0.08
N GLU A 44 13.90 -5.76 -0.10
CA GLU A 44 14.02 -6.59 -1.30
C GLU A 44 12.71 -6.72 -2.10
N LYS A 45 11.59 -6.26 -1.52
CA LYS A 45 10.25 -6.41 -2.11
C LYS A 45 9.75 -5.12 -2.73
N LEU A 46 9.92 -3.99 -2.03
CA LEU A 46 9.38 -2.70 -2.43
C LEU A 46 10.29 -1.96 -3.40
N ASP A 47 9.69 -1.16 -4.27
CA ASP A 47 10.38 -0.06 -4.92
C ASP A 47 10.97 0.90 -3.87
N SER A 48 12.17 1.44 -4.13
CA SER A 48 12.90 2.27 -3.15
C SER A 48 12.15 3.54 -2.77
N ASP A 49 11.47 4.18 -3.72
CA ASP A 49 10.72 5.41 -3.46
C ASP A 49 9.42 5.11 -2.73
N LEU A 50 8.75 3.99 -3.05
CA LEU A 50 7.59 3.52 -2.27
C LEU A 50 8.00 3.20 -0.82
N PHE A 51 9.14 2.56 -0.62
CA PHE A 51 9.65 2.26 0.71
C PHE A 51 9.88 3.54 1.53
N ILE A 52 10.55 4.54 0.95
CA ILE A 52 10.78 5.85 1.60
C ILE A 52 9.44 6.53 1.94
N GLN A 53 8.48 6.51 1.02
CA GLN A 53 7.15 7.08 1.22
C GLN A 53 6.41 6.42 2.40
N LEU A 54 6.41 5.08 2.48
CA LEU A 54 5.78 4.36 3.58
C LEU A 54 6.50 4.63 4.91
N GLN A 55 7.84 4.64 4.92
CA GLN A 55 8.60 4.97 6.13
C GLN A 55 8.25 6.36 6.68
N ARG A 56 8.10 7.37 5.81
CA ARG A 56 7.70 8.72 6.23
C ARG A 56 6.35 8.74 6.94
N VAL A 57 5.36 8.00 6.41
CA VAL A 57 4.01 7.94 6.99
C VAL A 57 3.98 7.16 8.30
N ILE A 58 4.70 6.04 8.36
CA ILE A 58 4.76 5.18 9.56
C ILE A 58 5.47 5.92 10.69
N PHE A 59 6.66 6.44 10.42
CA PHE A 59 7.55 6.94 11.47
C PHE A 59 7.40 8.43 11.77
N LYS A 60 6.90 9.25 10.84
CA LYS A 60 6.73 10.71 11.05
C LYS A 60 7.96 11.39 11.68
N SER A 61 9.15 11.07 11.16
CA SER A 61 10.46 11.52 11.66
C SER A 61 10.96 10.89 12.98
N GLN A 62 10.34 9.80 13.44
CA GLN A 62 10.81 8.98 14.57
C GLN A 62 11.65 7.79 14.09
N ASN A 63 12.41 7.16 14.99
CA ASN A 63 13.18 5.96 14.66
C ASN A 63 12.47 4.65 15.06
N SER A 64 11.37 4.77 15.80
CA SER A 64 10.54 3.66 16.25
C SER A 64 9.06 4.03 16.21
N ILE A 65 8.20 3.02 16.15
CA ILE A 65 6.74 3.14 16.21
C ILE A 65 6.21 2.07 17.17
N THR A 66 5.10 2.33 17.87
CA THR A 66 4.48 1.30 18.70
C THR A 66 3.97 0.14 17.84
N PHE A 67 4.00 -1.08 18.38
CA PHE A 67 3.47 -2.25 17.68
C PHE A 67 2.00 -2.10 17.30
N GLU A 68 1.19 -1.48 18.16
CA GLU A 68 -0.22 -1.19 17.89
C GLU A 68 -0.40 -0.26 16.68
N SER A 69 0.42 0.79 16.58
CA SER A 69 0.29 1.76 15.48
C SER A 69 0.75 1.14 14.15
N PHE A 70 1.82 0.35 14.16
CA PHE A 70 2.22 -0.41 12.97
C PHE A 70 1.17 -1.45 12.58
N SER A 71 0.56 -2.09 13.57
CA SER A 71 -0.51 -3.05 13.34
C SER A 71 -1.72 -2.37 12.67
N GLU A 72 -2.14 -1.21 13.16
CA GLU A 72 -3.20 -0.44 12.52
C GLU A 72 -2.84 -0.07 11.07
N PHE A 73 -1.59 0.35 10.83
CA PHE A 73 -1.10 0.64 9.48
C PHE A 73 -1.16 -0.57 8.53
N TYR A 74 -0.65 -1.72 8.97
CA TYR A 74 -0.77 -2.98 8.21
C TYR A 74 -2.24 -3.26 7.92
N TYR A 75 -3.13 -3.11 8.91
CA TYR A 75 -4.53 -3.49 8.78
C TYR A 75 -5.16 -2.68 7.67
N LYS A 76 -4.99 -1.35 7.71
CA LYS A 76 -5.53 -0.43 6.72
C LYS A 76 -5.11 -0.78 5.30
N LEU A 77 -3.85 -1.18 5.09
CA LEU A 77 -3.35 -1.52 3.75
C LEU A 77 -3.76 -2.91 3.27
N VAL A 78 -3.81 -3.90 4.16
CA VAL A 78 -4.06 -5.30 3.79
C VAL A 78 -5.55 -5.64 3.85
N GLU A 79 -6.18 -5.48 5.01
CA GLU A 79 -7.56 -5.93 5.29
C GLU A 79 -8.56 -4.77 5.47
N GLY A 80 -8.10 -3.53 5.38
CA GLY A 80 -8.89 -2.33 5.61
C GLY A 80 -9.94 -2.09 4.52
N THR A 81 -10.88 -1.21 4.85
CA THR A 81 -11.88 -0.73 3.90
C THR A 81 -11.25 0.13 2.79
N VAL A 82 -12.04 0.48 1.78
CA VAL A 82 -11.60 1.42 0.73
C VAL A 82 -11.19 2.77 1.33
N ASP A 83 -11.96 3.30 2.30
CA ASP A 83 -11.61 4.52 3.02
C ASP A 83 -10.28 4.38 3.77
N ASP A 84 -10.07 3.26 4.49
CA ASP A 84 -8.80 3.01 5.17
C ASP A 84 -7.60 3.06 4.22
N LYS A 85 -7.70 2.41 3.06
CA LYS A 85 -6.64 2.39 2.05
C LYS A 85 -6.44 3.77 1.43
N ALA A 86 -7.53 4.43 1.03
CA ALA A 86 -7.49 5.78 0.47
C ALA A 86 -6.90 6.80 1.46
N SER A 87 -7.20 6.69 2.75
CA SER A 87 -6.65 7.54 3.80
C SER A 87 -5.14 7.35 3.97
N VAL A 88 -4.64 6.11 3.88
CA VAL A 88 -3.20 5.84 3.89
C VAL A 88 -2.53 6.40 2.64
N ILE A 89 -3.11 6.18 1.45
CA ILE A 89 -2.60 6.75 0.19
C ILE A 89 -2.56 8.27 0.28
N PHE A 90 -3.63 8.90 0.76
CA PHE A 90 -3.70 10.35 0.94
C PHE A 90 -2.59 10.85 1.87
N SER A 91 -2.32 10.13 2.97
CA SER A 91 -1.23 10.45 3.88
C SER A 91 0.16 10.31 3.26
N ILE A 92 0.31 9.48 2.22
CA ILE A 92 1.56 9.31 1.46
C ILE A 92 1.77 10.49 0.49
N ILE A 93 0.71 10.88 -0.23
CA ILE A 93 0.81 11.82 -1.36
C ILE A 93 0.52 13.29 -0.96
N CYS A 94 -0.11 13.52 0.19
CA CYS A 94 -0.50 14.84 0.65
C CYS A 94 0.41 15.28 1.81
N SER A 95 1.01 16.46 1.71
CA SER A 95 1.87 16.97 2.78
C SER A 95 1.05 17.35 4.01
N LYS A 96 1.67 17.27 5.19
CA LYS A 96 1.03 17.64 6.45
C LYS A 96 0.48 19.07 6.39
N GLY A 97 -0.83 19.22 6.59
CA GLY A 97 -1.53 20.50 6.60
C GLY A 97 -2.09 20.94 5.25
N GLN A 98 -1.91 20.15 4.18
CA GLN A 98 -2.60 20.36 2.92
C GLN A 98 -3.97 19.67 2.94
N GLU A 99 -4.98 20.32 2.38
CA GLU A 99 -6.34 19.75 2.24
C GLU A 99 -6.50 18.95 0.95
N ASN A 100 -5.67 19.24 -0.07
CA ASN A 100 -5.71 18.61 -1.38
C ASN A 100 -4.35 18.02 -1.73
N ALA A 101 -4.38 16.88 -2.43
CA ALA A 101 -3.22 16.26 -3.04
C ALA A 101 -3.05 16.73 -4.49
N ASP A 102 -1.82 16.60 -4.98
CA ASP A 102 -1.43 16.90 -6.36
C ASP A 102 -1.38 15.62 -7.21
N LEU A 103 -1.84 15.70 -8.46
CA LEU A 103 -1.94 14.57 -9.38
C LEU A 103 -0.60 13.97 -9.77
N GLN A 104 0.45 14.78 -9.90
CA GLN A 104 1.79 14.28 -10.23
C GLN A 104 2.37 13.45 -9.08
N THR A 105 2.07 13.84 -7.84
CA THR A 105 2.46 13.07 -6.66
C THR A 105 1.73 11.73 -6.60
N LEU A 106 0.42 11.70 -6.92
CA LEU A 106 -0.31 10.45 -7.06
C LEU A 106 0.22 9.57 -8.19
N ARG A 107 0.49 10.14 -9.37
CA ARG A 107 1.08 9.41 -10.52
C ARG A 107 2.38 8.74 -10.14
N SER A 108 3.25 9.47 -9.43
CA SER A 108 4.52 8.95 -8.93
C SER A 108 4.30 7.79 -7.95
N TYR A 109 3.35 7.92 -7.01
CA TYR A 109 2.98 6.83 -6.10
C TYR A 109 2.45 5.59 -6.85
N VAL A 110 1.53 5.76 -7.81
CA VAL A 110 0.99 4.67 -8.63
C VAL A 110 2.10 3.96 -9.40
N LYS A 111 3.02 4.73 -10.00
CA LYS A 111 4.20 4.18 -10.69
C LYS A 111 5.08 3.34 -9.76
N ASN A 112 5.33 3.80 -8.54
CA ASN A 112 6.16 3.06 -7.58
C ASN A 112 5.48 1.77 -7.10
N VAL A 113 4.15 1.76 -7.00
CA VAL A 113 3.36 0.54 -6.76
C VAL A 113 3.49 -0.44 -7.94
N LEU A 114 3.41 0.04 -9.18
CA LEU A 114 3.62 -0.79 -10.38
C LEU A 114 5.06 -1.35 -10.47
N ASN A 115 6.06 -0.54 -10.13
CA ASN A 115 7.45 -1.01 -10.06
C ASN A 115 7.63 -2.09 -8.97
N THR A 116 6.96 -1.93 -7.84
CA THR A 116 6.95 -2.93 -6.77
C THR A 116 6.35 -4.25 -7.25
N LEU A 117 5.26 -4.21 -8.04
CA LEU A 117 4.72 -5.41 -8.67
C LEU A 117 5.78 -6.11 -9.52
N ILE A 118 6.53 -5.38 -10.36
CA ILE A 118 7.63 -5.97 -11.14
C ILE A 118 8.69 -6.57 -10.23
N ASN A 119 9.09 -5.88 -9.15
CA ASN A 119 10.09 -6.35 -8.20
C ASN A 119 9.69 -7.69 -7.56
N LEU A 120 8.42 -7.83 -7.16
CA LEU A 120 7.86 -9.06 -6.62
C LEU A 120 7.91 -10.23 -7.61
N HIS A 121 7.90 -9.95 -8.91
CA HIS A 121 7.99 -10.96 -9.96
C HIS A 121 9.40 -11.20 -10.51
N ARG A 122 10.44 -10.44 -10.11
CA ARG A 122 11.82 -10.55 -10.65
C ARG A 122 12.45 -11.95 -10.56
N GLY A 123 12.00 -12.78 -9.62
CA GLY A 123 12.45 -14.18 -9.50
C GLY A 123 11.82 -15.12 -10.53
N ASN A 124 10.77 -14.70 -11.22
CA ASN A 124 10.12 -15.46 -12.27
C ASN A 124 10.73 -15.07 -13.62
N LYS A 125 11.39 -16.04 -14.28
CA LYS A 125 12.05 -15.85 -15.59
C LYS A 125 11.07 -15.42 -16.70
N GLU A 126 9.78 -15.67 -16.51
CA GLU A 126 8.73 -15.26 -17.44
C GLU A 126 8.35 -13.78 -17.30
N PHE A 127 8.75 -13.11 -16.21
CA PHE A 127 8.28 -11.76 -15.86
C PHE A 127 9.42 -10.87 -15.37
N SER A 128 10.07 -10.16 -16.30
CA SER A 128 11.19 -9.26 -15.99
C SER A 128 10.83 -7.78 -16.13
N LYS A 129 9.80 -7.47 -16.93
CA LYS A 129 9.37 -6.11 -17.28
C LYS A 129 7.84 -6.02 -17.27
N TRP A 130 7.33 -4.78 -17.27
CA TRP A 130 5.89 -4.52 -17.34
C TRP A 130 5.21 -5.26 -18.50
N ASN A 131 5.78 -5.22 -19.70
CA ASN A 131 5.22 -5.85 -20.89
C ASN A 131 5.06 -7.38 -20.75
N ASP A 132 5.87 -8.00 -19.90
CA ASP A 132 5.80 -9.45 -19.65
C ASP A 132 4.58 -9.79 -18.75
N ILE A 133 4.25 -8.90 -17.80
CA ILE A 133 3.19 -9.09 -16.80
C ILE A 133 1.85 -8.56 -17.29
N GLY A 134 1.85 -7.30 -17.73
CA GLY A 134 0.65 -6.52 -17.98
C GLY A 134 -0.12 -6.96 -19.22
N ARG A 135 0.50 -7.65 -20.18
CA ARG A 135 -0.12 -8.07 -21.47
C ARG A 135 -0.97 -6.98 -22.15
N LEU A 136 -0.72 -5.70 -21.85
CA LEU A 136 -1.41 -4.55 -22.43
C LEU A 136 -0.44 -3.90 -23.42
N PRO A 137 -0.54 -4.22 -24.72
CA PRO A 137 0.42 -3.75 -25.72
C PRO A 137 0.43 -2.22 -25.90
N GLU A 138 -0.59 -1.52 -25.39
CA GLU A 138 -0.73 -0.06 -25.46
C GLU A 138 0.14 0.69 -24.43
N PHE A 139 0.62 0.01 -23.38
CA PHE A 139 1.41 0.64 -22.31
C PHE A 139 2.82 0.07 -22.29
N TYR A 140 3.79 0.85 -22.75
CA TYR A 140 5.19 0.44 -22.88
C TYR A 140 5.98 0.58 -21.57
N SER A 141 5.44 1.29 -20.58
CA SER A 141 6.07 1.54 -19.28
C SER A 141 5.07 1.69 -18.13
N CYS A 142 5.58 1.58 -16.89
CA CYS A 142 4.81 1.92 -15.69
C CYS A 142 4.36 3.39 -15.66
N GLU A 143 5.10 4.29 -16.34
CA GLU A 143 4.77 5.71 -16.45
C GLU A 143 3.50 5.92 -17.27
N ASP A 144 3.41 5.25 -18.43
CA ASP A 144 2.26 5.33 -19.33
C ASP A 144 1.01 4.77 -18.63
N LEU A 145 1.16 3.64 -17.95
CA LEU A 145 0.05 3.05 -17.21
C LEU A 145 -0.36 3.89 -16.00
N ALA A 146 0.58 4.45 -15.25
CA ALA A 146 0.24 5.34 -14.13
C ALA A 146 -0.52 6.57 -14.61
N THR A 147 -0.14 7.13 -15.76
CA THR A 147 -0.85 8.25 -16.40
C THR A 147 -2.27 7.84 -16.81
N TYR A 148 -2.42 6.67 -17.42
CA TYR A 148 -3.73 6.14 -17.79
C TYR A 148 -4.63 5.85 -16.58
N ILE A 149 -4.11 5.19 -15.54
CA ILE A 149 -4.81 4.85 -14.30
C ILE A 149 -5.33 6.12 -13.58
N THR A 150 -4.59 7.23 -13.69
CA THR A 150 -4.92 8.49 -12.99
C THR A 150 -5.64 9.51 -13.85
N LYS A 151 -5.99 9.19 -15.11
CA LYS A 151 -6.53 10.15 -16.09
C LYS A 151 -7.84 10.83 -15.67
N ASP A 152 -8.63 10.18 -14.82
CA ASP A 152 -9.96 10.65 -14.40
C ASP A 152 -9.93 11.59 -13.19
N LEU A 153 -8.74 11.85 -12.64
CA LEU A 153 -8.55 12.78 -11.53
C LEU A 153 -8.13 14.18 -12.04
N PRO A 154 -8.62 15.25 -11.41
CA PRO A 154 -8.13 16.60 -11.68
C PRO A 154 -6.70 16.79 -11.14
N GLU A 155 -6.01 17.84 -11.59
CA GLU A 155 -4.64 18.17 -11.15
C GLU A 155 -4.52 18.34 -9.63
N SER A 156 -5.59 18.79 -8.95
CA SER A 156 -5.67 18.85 -7.49
C SER A 156 -6.99 18.29 -6.98
N PHE A 157 -6.95 17.46 -5.95
CA PHE A 157 -8.12 16.74 -5.44
C PHE A 157 -8.08 16.49 -3.93
N SER A 158 -9.27 16.37 -3.33
CA SER A 158 -9.44 16.07 -1.90
C SER A 158 -9.40 14.57 -1.61
N GLN A 159 -9.31 14.18 -0.33
CA GLN A 159 -9.35 12.78 0.10
C GLN A 159 -10.62 12.07 -0.40
N ASN A 160 -11.79 12.71 -0.33
CA ASN A 160 -13.05 12.12 -0.80
C ASN A 160 -13.01 11.81 -2.32
N LYS A 161 -12.35 12.65 -3.11
CA LYS A 161 -12.21 12.41 -4.55
C LYS A 161 -11.24 11.24 -4.82
N LEU A 162 -10.17 11.13 -4.03
CA LEU A 162 -9.26 9.98 -4.07
C LEU A 162 -9.96 8.68 -3.68
N GLU A 163 -10.76 8.67 -2.62
CA GLU A 163 -11.51 7.50 -2.18
C GLU A 163 -12.45 6.99 -3.27
N ASN A 164 -13.23 7.91 -3.87
CA ASN A 164 -14.13 7.57 -4.98
C ASN A 164 -13.35 7.01 -6.18
N TRP A 165 -12.23 7.64 -6.55
CA TRP A 165 -11.36 7.14 -7.61
C TRP A 165 -10.82 5.74 -7.30
N TYR A 166 -10.30 5.50 -6.09
CA TYR A 166 -9.76 4.21 -5.67
C TYR A 166 -10.85 3.13 -5.72
N ASN A 167 -12.08 3.45 -5.30
CA ASN A 167 -13.20 2.53 -5.34
C ASN A 167 -13.61 2.16 -6.78
N SER A 168 -13.61 3.13 -7.70
CA SER A 168 -13.99 2.92 -9.10
C SER A 168 -12.86 2.36 -9.98
N ASN A 169 -11.60 2.50 -9.57
CA ASN A 169 -10.44 2.10 -10.36
C ASN A 169 -10.05 0.64 -10.06
N GLY A 170 -10.75 -0.30 -10.70
CA GLY A 170 -10.53 -1.74 -10.51
C GLY A 170 -9.10 -2.19 -10.81
N ILE A 171 -8.43 -1.59 -11.80
CA ILE A 171 -7.05 -1.91 -12.17
C ILE A 171 -6.12 -1.59 -10.99
N PHE A 172 -6.14 -0.34 -10.52
CA PHE A 172 -5.25 0.08 -9.44
C PHE A 172 -5.58 -0.60 -8.12
N LYS A 173 -6.87 -0.80 -7.82
CA LYS A 173 -7.31 -1.54 -6.64
C LYS A 173 -6.72 -2.95 -6.62
N ASN A 174 -6.88 -3.72 -7.69
CA ASN A 174 -6.34 -5.08 -7.78
C ASN A 174 -4.81 -5.11 -7.67
N VAL A 175 -4.11 -4.22 -8.38
CA VAL A 175 -2.65 -4.11 -8.34
C VAL A 175 -2.16 -3.75 -6.94
N SER A 176 -2.72 -2.71 -6.32
CA SER A 176 -2.32 -2.26 -4.99
C SER A 176 -2.60 -3.32 -3.93
N ASP A 177 -3.76 -4.00 -4.01
CA ASP A 177 -4.09 -5.11 -3.12
C ASP A 177 -3.05 -6.23 -3.22
N TYR A 178 -2.73 -6.70 -4.42
CA TYR A 178 -1.72 -7.74 -4.59
C TYR A 178 -0.33 -7.30 -4.10
N VAL A 179 0.08 -6.07 -4.44
CA VAL A 179 1.38 -5.53 -4.02
C VAL A 179 1.48 -5.50 -2.51
N TYR A 180 0.48 -4.97 -1.80
CA TYR A 180 0.52 -4.89 -0.34
C TYR A 180 0.42 -6.28 0.29
N HIS A 181 -0.48 -7.16 -0.17
CA HIS A 181 -0.56 -8.51 0.35
C HIS A 181 0.76 -9.28 0.17
N SER A 182 1.44 -9.15 -0.97
CA SER A 182 2.73 -9.79 -1.23
C SER A 182 3.86 -9.16 -0.41
N ALA A 183 3.91 -7.83 -0.34
CA ALA A 183 4.89 -7.09 0.45
C ALA A 183 4.82 -7.47 1.94
N PHE A 184 3.61 -7.61 2.47
CA PHE A 184 3.34 -8.03 3.85
C PHE A 184 3.35 -9.55 4.08
N SER A 185 3.79 -10.35 3.10
CA SER A 185 3.84 -11.83 3.18
C SER A 185 2.49 -12.49 3.51
N VAL A 186 1.40 -11.91 3.02
CA VAL A 186 0.04 -12.47 3.16
C VAL A 186 -0.21 -13.53 2.08
N TYR A 187 0.30 -13.29 0.87
CA TYR A 187 0.31 -14.29 -0.19
C TYR A 187 1.65 -15.03 -0.19
N GLU A 188 1.57 -16.36 -0.08
CA GLU A 188 2.74 -17.26 -0.11
C GLU A 188 3.05 -17.76 -1.53
N ASP A 189 2.08 -17.73 -2.46
CA ASP A 189 2.25 -18.15 -3.86
C ASP A 189 1.97 -17.00 -4.83
N HIS A 190 3.02 -16.56 -5.53
CA HIS A 190 3.01 -15.44 -6.47
C HIS A 190 2.65 -15.84 -7.91
N ARG A 191 2.34 -17.12 -8.16
CA ARG A 191 2.29 -17.69 -9.52
C ARG A 191 1.02 -17.38 -10.32
N THR A 192 0.02 -16.74 -9.74
CA THR A 192 -1.32 -16.65 -10.37
C THR A 192 -1.88 -15.24 -10.50
N PHE A 193 -1.18 -14.20 -10.05
CA PHE A 193 -1.71 -12.85 -10.18
C PHE A 193 -1.46 -12.28 -11.58
N ILE A 194 -2.53 -12.18 -12.36
CA ILE A 194 -2.57 -11.43 -13.60
C ILE A 194 -3.31 -10.13 -13.30
N PRO A 195 -2.63 -8.96 -13.33
CA PRO A 195 -3.23 -7.67 -13.01
C PRO A 195 -4.06 -7.17 -14.20
N LEU A 196 -5.11 -7.87 -14.61
CA LEU A 196 -5.96 -7.40 -15.70
C LEU A 196 -7.43 -7.65 -15.46
N PRO A 197 -8.31 -6.78 -16.02
CA PRO A 197 -9.74 -6.91 -15.85
C PRO A 197 -10.17 -8.28 -16.36
N VAL A 198 -10.86 -9.03 -15.50
CA VAL A 198 -11.76 -10.05 -16.00
C VAL A 198 -12.78 -9.32 -16.87
N SER A 199 -12.94 -9.81 -18.09
CA SER A 199 -13.80 -9.28 -19.15
C SER A 199 -15.15 -8.80 -18.66
#